data_AF-A0A9E8LW66-F1
#
_entry.id   AF-A0A9E8LW66-F1
#
_cell.length_a   1.000
_cell.length_b   1.000
_cell.length_c   1.000
_cell.angle_alpha   90.00
_cell.angle_beta   90.00
_cell.angle_gamma   90.00
#
_symmetry.space_group_name_H-M   'P 1'
#
loop_
_entity.id
_entity.type
_entity.pdbx_description
1 polymer ?
#
loop_
_entity_poly.entity_id
_entity_poly.type
_entity_poly.pdbx_seq_one_letter_code
_entity_poly.pdbx_strand_id
1 'polypeptide(L)'
;MKDIVFTLELDDNWANEKANEYLEKGWTLLHVGTKTIDENCYSTVYVVGANQEQYEKYKEELKEPSELEKLIKRVNSELDVY
;
A
#
# COMPACT_ATOMS: atom_id res chain seq x y z
N MET A 1 -8.99 -16.16 -15.39
CA MET A 1 -8.29 -15.60 -14.21
C MET A 1 -8.23 -14.10 -14.46
N LYS A 2 -8.55 -13.22 -13.50
CA LYS A 2 -8.32 -11.77 -13.70
C LYS A 2 -6.84 -11.59 -14.04
N ASP A 3 -6.49 -10.73 -15.01
CA ASP A 3 -5.11 -10.51 -15.49
C ASP A 3 -4.28 -9.80 -14.41
N ILE A 4 -3.89 -10.53 -13.36
CA ILE A 4 -3.09 -10.03 -12.26
C ILE A 4 -1.65 -9.92 -12.76
N VAL A 5 -1.07 -8.72 -12.72
CA VAL A 5 0.31 -8.43 -13.17
C VAL A 5 1.23 -8.05 -12.02
N PHE A 6 0.66 -7.76 -10.85
CA PHE A 6 1.39 -7.38 -9.64
C PHE A 6 0.71 -7.97 -8.41
N THR A 7 1.52 -8.35 -7.42
CA THR A 7 1.07 -8.85 -6.12
C THR A 7 1.71 -8.03 -5.01
N LEU A 8 0.92 -7.67 -4.01
CA LEU A 8 1.37 -6.98 -2.81
C LEU A 8 1.14 -7.88 -1.59
N GLU A 9 2.21 -8.15 -0.86
CA GLU A 9 2.19 -8.85 0.43
C GLU A 9 2.04 -7.82 1.57
N LEU A 10 1.13 -8.10 2.51
CA LEU A 10 0.86 -7.28 3.68
C LEU A 10 0.96 -8.16 4.92
N ASP A 11 1.92 -7.88 5.79
CA ASP A 11 2.25 -8.70 6.96
C ASP A 11 2.49 -7.90 8.27
N ASP A 12 2.16 -6.60 8.26
CA ASP A 12 2.25 -5.73 9.44
C ASP A 12 0.98 -5.73 10.30
N ASN A 13 1.00 -4.98 11.41
CA ASN A 13 -0.13 -4.88 12.35
C ASN A 13 -1.42 -4.33 11.73
N TRP A 14 -1.34 -3.69 10.58
CA TRP A 14 -2.45 -3.07 9.86
C TRP A 14 -2.79 -3.86 8.58
N ALA A 15 -2.21 -5.04 8.39
CA ALA A 15 -2.33 -5.80 7.14
C ALA A 15 -3.78 -6.13 6.77
N ASN A 16 -4.64 -6.41 7.75
CA ASN A 16 -6.06 -6.65 7.49
C ASN A 16 -6.78 -5.40 6.96
N GLU A 17 -6.56 -4.25 7.61
CA GLU A 17 -7.18 -2.98 7.21
C GLU A 17 -6.67 -2.54 5.84
N LYS A 18 -5.35 -2.59 5.61
CA LYS A 18 -4.74 -2.31 4.30
C LYS A 18 -5.26 -3.24 3.21
N ALA A 19 -5.42 -4.55 3.50
CA ALA A 19 -6.00 -5.46 2.53
C ALA A 19 -7.41 -5.02 2.15
N ASN A 20 -8.25 -4.62 3.11
CA ASN A 20 -9.59 -4.10 2.84
C ASN A 20 -9.57 -2.81 2.00
N GLU A 21 -8.65 -1.87 2.26
CA GLU A 21 -8.48 -0.67 1.43
C GLU A 21 -8.16 -1.03 -0.04
N TYR A 22 -7.28 -2.00 -0.28
CA TYR A 22 -7.00 -2.47 -1.65
C TYR A 22 -8.21 -3.16 -2.30
N LEU A 23 -9.01 -3.90 -1.52
CA LEU A 23 -10.25 -4.51 -2.02
C LEU A 23 -11.28 -3.45 -2.41
N GLU A 24 -11.39 -2.35 -1.67
CA GLU A 24 -12.22 -1.20 -2.02
C GLU A 24 -11.73 -0.52 -3.32
N LYS A 25 -10.40 -0.49 -3.55
CA LYS A 25 -9.79 -0.09 -4.84
C LYS A 25 -9.97 -1.14 -5.96
N GLY A 26 -10.70 -2.23 -5.70
CA GLY A 26 -11.03 -3.27 -6.67
C GLY A 26 -9.95 -4.34 -6.88
N TRP A 27 -8.91 -4.37 -6.04
CA TRP A 27 -7.89 -5.41 -6.10
C TRP A 27 -8.50 -6.77 -5.73
N THR A 28 -7.78 -7.86 -6.02
CA THR A 28 -8.27 -9.21 -5.74
C THR A 28 -7.51 -9.81 -4.57
N LEU A 29 -8.20 -10.28 -3.53
CA LEU A 29 -7.58 -11.10 -2.48
C LEU A 29 -7.16 -12.45 -3.08
N LEU A 30 -5.86 -12.74 -3.02
CA LEU A 30 -5.28 -13.97 -3.56
C LEU A 30 -4.98 -15.00 -2.46
N HIS A 31 -4.56 -14.52 -1.28
CA HIS A 31 -4.18 -15.40 -0.18
C HIS A 31 -4.38 -14.72 1.18
N VAL A 32 -4.74 -15.54 2.17
CA VAL A 32 -4.63 -15.22 3.61
C VAL A 32 -3.94 -16.41 4.25
N GLY A 33 -2.86 -16.15 4.98
CA GLY A 33 -2.03 -17.19 5.56
C GLY A 33 -1.26 -16.72 6.78
N THR A 34 -0.32 -17.55 7.21
CA THR A 34 0.51 -17.31 8.38
C THR A 34 1.98 -17.29 7.97
N LYS A 35 2.72 -16.27 8.38
CA LYS A 35 4.17 -16.18 8.18
C LYS A 35 4.85 -16.29 9.53
N THR A 36 5.89 -17.10 9.56
CA THR A 36 6.75 -17.25 10.74
C THR A 36 7.72 -16.08 10.76
N ILE A 37 7.73 -15.31 11.85
CA ILE A 37 8.67 -14.21 12.06
C ILE A 37 9.89 -14.73 12.84
N ASP A 38 9.64 -15.49 13.91
CA ASP A 38 10.64 -16.20 14.70
C ASP A 38 10.07 -17.53 15.24
N GLU A 39 10.83 -18.25 16.07
CA GLU A 39 10.48 -19.59 16.56
C GLU A 39 9.10 -19.71 17.22
N ASN A 40 8.53 -18.61 17.75
CA ASN A 40 7.21 -18.62 18.38
C ASN A 40 6.32 -17.42 17.99
N CYS A 41 6.77 -16.57 17.06
CA CYS A 41 6.04 -15.39 16.60
C CYS A 41 5.53 -15.60 15.18
N TYR A 42 4.23 -15.42 15.00
CA TYR A 42 3.55 -15.56 13.73
C TYR A 42 2.75 -14.30 13.42
N SER A 43 2.82 -13.83 12.18
CA SER A 43 1.91 -12.81 11.65
C SER A 43 0.93 -13.41 10.66
N THR A 44 -0.24 -12.79 10.57
CA THR A 44 -1.17 -13.06 9.47
C THR A 44 -0.70 -12.29 8.25
N VAL A 45 -0.63 -12.95 7.10
CA VAL A 45 -0.24 -12.36 5.82
C VAL A 45 -1.42 -12.34 4.88
N TYR A 46 -1.59 -11.21 4.20
CA TYR A 46 -2.56 -11.02 3.14
C TYR A 46 -1.82 -10.75 1.84
N VAL A 47 -2.22 -11.42 0.76
CA VAL A 47 -1.70 -11.15 -0.58
C VAL A 47 -2.85 -10.66 -1.44
N VAL A 48 -2.73 -9.44 -1.94
CA VAL A 48 -3.67 -8.85 -2.91
C VAL A 48 -3.00 -8.74 -4.28
N GLY A 49 -3.78 -8.86 -5.34
CA GLY A 49 -3.30 -8.75 -6.71
C GLY A 49 -4.02 -7.66 -7.50
N ALA A 50 -3.23 -6.96 -8.31
CA ALA A 50 -3.64 -5.87 -9.19
C ALA A 50 -3.54 -6.26 -10.66
N ASN A 51 -4.49 -5.78 -11.46
CA ASN A 51 -4.32 -5.71 -12.91
C ASN A 51 -3.40 -4.53 -13.31
N GLN A 52 -3.13 -4.37 -14.62
CA GLN A 52 -2.23 -3.34 -15.10
C GLN A 52 -2.65 -1.92 -14.67
N GLU A 53 -3.93 -1.56 -14.84
CA GLU A 53 -4.43 -0.23 -14.50
C GLU A 53 -4.26 0.09 -13.00
N GLN A 54 -4.59 -0.88 -12.14
CA GLN A 54 -4.44 -0.76 -10.69
C GLN A 54 -2.98 -0.61 -10.27
N TYR A 55 -2.08 -1.35 -10.91
CA TYR A 55 -0.65 -1.26 -10.62
C TYR A 55 -0.05 0.08 -11.07
N GLU A 56 -0.47 0.62 -12.22
CA GLU A 56 -0.05 1.96 -12.64
C GLU A 56 -0.49 3.04 -11.64
N LYS A 57 -1.76 3.01 -11.19
CA LYS A 57 -2.27 3.91 -10.15
C LYS A 57 -1.49 3.81 -8.85
N TYR A 58 -1.18 2.59 -8.41
CA TYR A 58 -0.36 2.38 -7.21
C TYR A 58 1.04 3.00 -7.34
N LYS A 59 1.68 2.90 -8.50
CA LYS A 59 2.97 3.57 -8.74
C LYS A 59 2.87 5.09 -8.73
N GLU A 60 1.73 5.67 -9.09
CA GLU A 60 1.48 7.11 -8.98
C GLU A 60 1.32 7.51 -7.51
N GLU A 61 0.53 6.75 -6.72
CA GLU A 61 0.38 6.96 -5.27
C GLU A 61 1.74 6.91 -4.55
N LEU A 62 2.64 6.00 -4.92
CA LEU A 62 4.00 5.91 -4.36
C LEU A 62 4.89 7.12 -4.69
N LYS A 63 4.57 7.87 -5.74
CA LYS A 63 5.31 9.08 -6.12
C LYS A 63 4.69 10.34 -5.52
N GLU A 64 3.45 10.28 -5.05
CA GLU A 64 2.83 11.43 -4.42
C GLU A 64 3.57 11.76 -3.12
N PRO A 65 4.09 13.00 -2.97
CA PRO A 65 4.65 13.43 -1.70
C PRO A 65 3.59 13.32 -0.63
N SER A 66 3.99 12.93 0.57
CA SER A 66 3.10 12.89 1.71
C SER A 66 2.46 14.27 1.94
N GLU A 67 1.27 14.31 2.51
CA GLU A 67 0.61 15.57 2.88
C GLU A 67 1.50 16.45 3.78
N LEU A 68 2.34 15.80 4.60
CA LEU A 68 3.33 16.49 5.43
C LEU A 68 4.41 17.18 4.58
N GLU A 69 4.95 16.50 3.57
CA GLU A 69 5.94 17.08 2.65
C GLU A 69 5.34 18.18 1.78
N LYS A 70 4.10 17.99 1.30
CA LYS A 70 3.34 19.03 0.60
C LYS A 70 3.19 20.27 1.49
N LEU A 71 2.85 20.09 2.77
CA LEU A 71 2.71 21.18 3.73
C LEU A 71 4.05 21.88 4.03
N ILE A 72 5.13 21.13 4.27
CA ILE A 72 6.47 21.68 4.50
C ILE A 72 6.91 22.53 3.31
N LYS A 73 6.71 22.03 2.07
CA LYS A 73 7.03 22.78 0.86
C LYS A 73 6.24 24.10 0.78
N ARG A 74 4.95 24.09 1.13
CA ARG A 74 4.11 25.29 1.13
C ARG A 74 4.63 26.33 2.13
N VAL A 75 4.90 25.92 3.37
CA VAL A 75 5.39 26.81 4.43
C VAL A 75 6.75 27.42 4.05
N ASN A 76 7.68 26.62 3.53
CA ASN A 76 8.99 27.13 3.08
C ASN A 76 8.85 28.13 1.92
N SER A 77 7.94 27.89 0.97
CA SER A 77 7.70 28.83 -0.13
C SER A 77 7.06 30.15 0.31
N GLU A 78 6.36 30.19 1.45
CA GLU A 78 5.80 31.42 2.02
C GLU A 78 6.84 32.22 2.83
N LEU A 79 7.84 31.54 3.38
CA LEU A 79 8.95 32.17 4.14
C LEU A 79 10.02 32.81 3.24
N ASP A 80 10.25 32.26 2.04
CA ASP A 80 11.19 32.80 1.03
C ASP A 80 10.69 34.11 0.35
N VAL A 81 9.47 34.54 0.65
CA VAL A 81 8.85 35.77 0.10
C VAL A 81 9.10 37.00 1.00
N TYR A 82 9.78 36.84 2.14
CA TYR A 82 10.19 37.91 3.06
C TYR A 82 11.71 38.11 3.10
#